data_AF-A0A1I6GHS6-F1
#
_entry.id   AF-A0A1I6GHS6-F1
#
_cell.length_a   1.000
_cell.length_b   1.000
_cell.length_c   1.000
_cell.angle_alpha   90.00
_cell.angle_beta   90.00
_cell.angle_gamma   90.00
#
_symmetry.space_group_name_H-M   'P 1'
#
loop_
_entity.id
_entity.type
_entity.pdbx_description
1 polymer ?
#
loop_
_entity_poly.entity_id
_entity_poly.type
_entity_poly.pdbx_seq_one_letter_code
_entity_poly.pdbx_strand_id
1 'polypeptide(L)'
;MSTTPTSNASAPHEIATDTVSDVTPIVVSASSLDSTAPDYLRDVKAELVGDGYHPTVLTVDACFGEDCPLATQDVADELRAYVRAASFLGTARVEVTVDEAADEAAVRTALRALEERAHREGVAFSVSGAISA
;
A
#
# COMPACT_ATOMS: atom_id res chain seq x y z
N MET A 1 20.37 -21.61 -33.07
CA MET A 1 19.42 -21.03 -32.11
C MET A 1 20.05 -19.76 -31.57
N SER A 2 19.71 -18.59 -32.13
CA SER A 2 20.19 -17.29 -31.63
C SER A 2 19.16 -16.74 -30.65
N THR A 3 19.56 -16.48 -29.41
CA THR A 3 18.77 -15.71 -28.45
C THR A 3 19.15 -14.24 -28.60
N THR A 4 18.36 -13.49 -29.36
CA THR A 4 18.49 -12.02 -29.39
C THR A 4 18.10 -11.48 -28.01
N PRO A 5 18.94 -10.65 -27.35
CA PRO A 5 18.54 -10.00 -26.11
C PRO A 5 17.47 -8.95 -26.42
N THR A 6 16.30 -9.08 -25.82
CA THR A 6 15.27 -8.04 -25.80
C THR A 6 15.82 -6.84 -25.04
N SER A 7 16.12 -5.76 -25.76
CA SER A 7 16.50 -4.48 -25.18
C SER A 7 15.24 -3.80 -24.62
N ASN A 8 15.01 -3.91 -23.32
CA ASN A 8 14.03 -3.10 -22.60
C ASN A 8 14.62 -1.69 -22.38
N ALA A 9 14.66 -0.88 -23.43
CA ALA A 9 14.91 0.54 -23.27
C ALA A 9 13.59 1.22 -22.85
N SER A 10 13.45 1.50 -21.55
CA SER A 10 12.38 2.36 -21.04
C SER A 10 12.51 3.74 -21.67
N ALA A 11 11.64 4.07 -22.61
CA ALA A 11 11.54 5.42 -23.12
C ALA A 11 11.08 6.37 -22.00
N PRO A 12 11.67 7.56 -21.84
CA PRO A 12 11.14 8.55 -20.92
C PRO A 12 9.73 8.92 -21.36
N HIS A 13 8.75 8.72 -20.48
CA HIS A 13 7.40 9.22 -20.70
C HIS A 13 7.42 10.74 -20.56
N GLU A 14 6.84 11.46 -21.51
CA GLU A 14 6.58 12.89 -21.35
C GLU A 14 5.50 13.04 -20.27
N ILE A 15 5.88 13.59 -19.12
CA ILE A 15 4.97 13.85 -18.00
C ILE A 15 4.60 15.33 -18.07
N ALA A 16 3.31 15.63 -18.28
CA ALA A 16 2.80 16.99 -18.12
C ALA A 16 2.88 17.38 -16.64
N THR A 17 3.54 18.50 -16.34
CA THR A 17 3.75 19.00 -14.97
C THR A 17 2.73 20.08 -14.58
N ASP A 18 1.66 20.24 -15.36
CA ASP A 18 0.61 21.20 -15.07
C ASP A 18 -0.12 20.84 -13.77
N THR A 19 -0.43 21.85 -12.96
CA THR A 19 -1.22 21.65 -11.74
C THR A 19 -2.67 21.34 -12.11
N VAL A 20 -3.22 20.26 -11.55
CA VAL A 20 -4.66 19.98 -11.63
C VAL A 20 -5.38 20.92 -10.67
N SER A 21 -6.22 21.83 -11.17
CA SER A 21 -7.05 22.68 -10.32
C SER A 21 -8.10 21.85 -9.61
N ASP A 22 -8.51 22.29 -8.42
CA ASP A 22 -9.65 21.71 -7.69
C ASP A 22 -9.46 20.26 -7.21
N VAL A 23 -8.20 19.79 -7.12
CA VAL A 23 -7.84 18.49 -6.53
C VAL A 23 -6.84 18.67 -5.40
N THR A 24 -7.22 18.23 -4.21
CA THR A 24 -6.37 18.25 -3.01
C THR A 24 -5.85 16.84 -2.71
N PRO A 25 -4.53 16.59 -2.77
CA PRO A 25 -3.97 15.31 -2.37
C PRO A 25 -4.09 15.13 -0.85
N ILE A 26 -4.54 13.96 -0.40
CA ILE A 26 -4.75 13.66 1.02
C ILE A 26 -4.05 12.37 1.45
N VAL A 27 -3.87 12.26 2.76
CA VAL A 27 -3.51 11.01 3.45
C VAL A 27 -4.79 10.41 4.02
N VAL A 28 -4.99 9.12 3.78
CA VAL A 28 -6.09 8.34 4.36
C VAL A 28 -5.50 7.43 5.44
N SER A 29 -6.11 7.43 6.62
CA SER A 29 -5.75 6.48 7.66
C SER A 29 -6.55 5.19 7.50
N ALA A 30 -5.90 4.02 7.60
CA ALA A 30 -6.60 2.75 7.63
C ALA A 30 -7.64 2.68 8.75
N SER A 31 -7.37 3.28 9.91
CA SER A 31 -8.32 3.36 11.03
C SER A 31 -9.55 4.21 10.77
N SER A 32 -9.57 5.02 9.70
CA SER A 32 -10.76 5.75 9.25
C SER A 32 -11.60 4.96 8.24
N LEU A 33 -11.12 3.80 7.78
CA LEU A 33 -11.87 2.91 6.89
C LEU A 33 -12.61 1.87 7.74
N ASP A 34 -13.94 1.82 7.61
CA ASP A 34 -14.76 0.81 8.28
C ASP A 34 -14.63 -0.58 7.65
N SER A 35 -14.13 -0.63 6.41
CA SER A 35 -13.96 -1.87 5.65
C SER A 35 -12.98 -1.73 4.49
N THR A 36 -12.45 -2.87 4.04
CA THR A 36 -11.71 -3.00 2.77
C THR A 36 -12.56 -3.66 1.67
N ALA A 37 -13.87 -3.84 1.91
CA ALA A 37 -14.79 -4.41 0.94
C ALA A 37 -14.93 -3.52 -0.31
N PRO A 38 -14.97 -4.09 -1.53
CA PRO A 38 -15.01 -3.29 -2.76
C PRO A 38 -16.20 -2.32 -2.89
N ASP A 39 -17.39 -2.68 -2.39
CA ASP A 39 -18.55 -1.79 -2.46
C ASP A 39 -18.37 -0.57 -1.55
N TYR A 40 -17.90 -0.76 -0.33
CA TYR A 40 -17.55 0.34 0.59
C TYR A 40 -16.47 1.25 -0.01
N LEU A 41 -15.39 0.67 -0.55
CA LEU A 41 -14.32 1.46 -1.15
C LEU A 41 -14.75 2.22 -2.40
N ARG A 42 -15.78 1.76 -3.13
CA ARG A 42 -16.38 2.54 -4.23
C ARG A 42 -17.05 3.78 -3.70
N ASP A 43 -17.83 3.65 -2.64
CA ASP A 43 -18.54 4.76 -2.03
C ASP A 43 -17.55 5.80 -1.46
N VAL A 44 -16.54 5.35 -0.72
CA VAL A 44 -15.45 6.21 -0.21
C VAL A 44 -14.74 6.93 -1.36
N LYS A 45 -14.39 6.22 -2.44
CA LYS A 45 -13.72 6.84 -3.59
C LYS A 45 -14.60 7.89 -4.27
N ALA A 46 -15.90 7.61 -4.39
CA ALA A 46 -16.85 8.54 -5.00
C ALA A 46 -17.02 9.81 -4.15
N GLU A 47 -17.10 9.66 -2.82
CA GLU A 47 -17.16 10.78 -1.88
C GLU A 47 -15.91 11.65 -1.96
N LEU A 48 -14.72 11.05 -1.88
CA LEU A 48 -13.45 11.78 -1.99
C LEU A 48 -13.36 12.60 -3.28
N VAL A 49 -13.68 11.98 -4.43
CA VAL A 49 -13.67 12.67 -5.72
C VAL A 49 -14.73 13.77 -5.78
N GLY A 50 -15.93 13.52 -5.25
CA GLY A 50 -17.01 14.51 -5.19
C GLY A 50 -16.63 15.76 -4.40
N ASP A 51 -15.81 15.60 -3.37
CA ASP A 51 -15.32 16.67 -2.51
C ASP A 51 -13.99 17.29 -2.99
N GLY A 52 -13.46 16.86 -4.14
CA GLY A 52 -12.22 17.39 -4.71
C GLY A 52 -10.95 16.84 -4.02
N TYR A 53 -11.04 15.68 -3.38
CA TYR A 53 -9.90 15.00 -2.76
C TYR A 53 -9.36 13.86 -3.62
N HIS A 54 -8.03 13.72 -3.64
CA HIS A 54 -7.35 12.58 -4.24
C HIS A 54 -6.52 11.85 -3.17
N PRO A 55 -6.83 10.60 -2.84
CA PRO A 55 -6.05 9.85 -1.86
C PRO A 55 -4.68 9.51 -2.45
N THR A 56 -3.62 10.03 -1.83
CA THR A 56 -2.24 9.83 -2.32
C THR A 56 -1.49 8.81 -1.47
N VAL A 57 -1.78 8.75 -0.17
CA VAL A 57 -1.11 7.89 0.80
C VAL A 57 -2.15 7.19 1.66
N LEU A 58 -1.97 5.88 1.88
CA LEU A 58 -2.68 5.12 2.92
C LEU A 58 -1.71 4.81 4.06
N THR A 59 -1.99 5.29 5.27
CA THR A 59 -1.20 4.97 6.47
C THR A 59 -1.85 3.83 7.25
N VAL A 60 -1.06 2.88 7.73
CA VAL A 60 -1.53 1.72 8.49
C VAL A 60 -0.64 1.51 9.71
N ASP A 61 -1.22 1.40 10.89
CA ASP A 61 -0.52 0.97 12.09
C ASP A 61 -0.70 -0.54 12.27
N ALA A 62 0.38 -1.24 12.60
CA ALA A 62 0.41 -2.69 12.72
C ALA A 62 1.17 -3.13 13.98
N CYS A 63 0.69 -4.19 14.62
CA CYS A 63 1.33 -4.78 15.80
C CYS A 63 1.49 -6.29 15.61
N PHE A 64 2.73 -6.77 15.65
CA PHE A 64 3.10 -8.19 15.61
C PHE A 64 3.56 -8.64 17.00
N GLY A 65 2.77 -8.34 18.05
CA GLY A 65 3.14 -8.58 19.45
C GLY A 65 3.09 -10.04 19.90
N GLU A 66 2.58 -10.96 19.07
CA GLU A 66 2.47 -12.38 19.39
C GLU A 66 3.52 -13.21 18.65
N ASP A 67 4.35 -13.95 19.40
CA ASP A 67 5.32 -14.92 18.88
C ASP A 67 4.65 -16.24 18.49
N CYS A 68 3.64 -16.16 17.61
CA CYS A 68 3.03 -17.33 17.01
C CYS A 68 2.81 -17.11 15.50
N PRO A 69 3.08 -18.13 14.65
CA PRO A 69 2.97 -17.97 13.19
C PRO A 69 1.58 -17.57 12.70
N LEU A 70 0.52 -18.02 13.39
CA LEU A 70 -0.86 -17.69 13.03
C LEU A 70 -1.17 -16.21 13.25
N ALA A 71 -0.80 -15.64 14.40
CA ALA A 71 -0.99 -14.22 14.65
C ALA A 71 -0.19 -13.35 13.67
N THR A 72 1.05 -13.74 13.34
CA THR A 72 1.83 -13.06 12.30
C THR A 72 1.13 -13.10 10.94
N GLN A 73 0.54 -14.25 10.60
CA GLN A 73 -0.21 -14.40 9.35
C GLN A 73 -1.48 -13.55 9.34
N ASP A 74 -2.23 -13.49 10.43
CA ASP A 74 -3.46 -12.69 10.54
C ASP A 74 -3.19 -11.20 10.28
N VAL A 75 -2.14 -10.65 10.92
CA VAL A 75 -1.72 -9.26 10.69
C VAL A 75 -1.24 -9.08 9.24
N ALA A 76 -0.51 -10.04 8.68
CA ALA A 76 -0.07 -9.96 7.28
C ALA A 76 -1.24 -10.01 6.29
N ASP A 77 -2.27 -10.80 6.57
CA ASP A 77 -3.49 -10.90 5.75
C ASP A 77 -4.33 -9.62 5.84
N GLU A 78 -4.36 -8.96 6.99
CA GLU A 78 -4.94 -7.63 7.16
C GLU A 78 -4.19 -6.58 6.33
N LEU A 79 -2.86 -6.50 6.46
CA LEU A 79 -2.03 -5.59 5.66
C LEU A 79 -2.20 -5.84 4.16
N ARG A 80 -2.35 -7.09 3.75
CA ARG A 80 -2.65 -7.47 2.35
C ARG A 80 -4.01 -6.93 1.89
N ALA A 81 -5.00 -6.85 2.77
CA ALA A 81 -6.28 -6.21 2.46
C ALA A 81 -6.09 -4.71 2.23
N TYR A 82 -5.29 -4.01 3.04
CA TYR A 82 -4.99 -2.59 2.83
C TYR A 82 -4.17 -2.32 1.57
N VAL A 83 -3.21 -3.17 1.19
CA VAL A 83 -2.51 -3.04 -0.11
C VAL A 83 -3.49 -3.10 -1.29
N ARG A 84 -4.50 -3.99 -1.21
CA ARG A 84 -5.55 -4.05 -2.22
C ARG A 84 -6.46 -2.83 -2.19
N ALA A 85 -6.81 -2.35 -0.99
CA ALA A 85 -7.62 -1.14 -0.82
C ALA A 85 -6.90 0.10 -1.38
N ALA A 86 -5.60 0.24 -1.12
CA ALA A 86 -4.73 1.27 -1.66
C ALA A 86 -4.75 1.30 -3.21
N SER A 87 -4.53 0.14 -3.83
CA SER A 87 -4.63 0.00 -5.29
C SER A 87 -6.02 0.38 -5.82
N PHE A 88 -7.08 -0.05 -5.12
CA PHE A 88 -8.46 0.27 -5.48
C PHE A 88 -8.76 1.78 -5.42
N LEU A 89 -8.38 2.42 -4.30
CA LEU A 89 -8.55 3.85 -4.07
C LEU A 89 -7.68 4.70 -5.01
N GLY A 90 -6.61 4.12 -5.56
CA GLY A 90 -5.67 4.82 -6.44
C GLY A 90 -4.56 5.56 -5.68
N THR A 91 -4.28 5.16 -4.44
CA THR A 91 -3.16 5.74 -3.67
C THR A 91 -1.83 5.36 -4.31
N ALA A 92 -0.89 6.28 -4.30
CA ALA A 92 0.46 6.03 -4.82
C ALA A 92 1.27 5.11 -3.89
N ARG A 93 1.02 5.17 -2.58
CA ARG A 93 1.81 4.42 -1.59
C ARG A 93 1.04 4.02 -0.33
N VAL A 94 1.50 2.94 0.29
CA VAL A 94 1.12 2.47 1.61
C VAL A 94 2.30 2.66 2.56
N GLU A 95 2.05 3.32 3.68
CA GLU A 95 3.04 3.53 4.74
C GLU A 95 2.59 2.74 5.97
N VAL A 96 3.38 1.75 6.37
CA VAL A 96 3.10 0.90 7.53
C VAL A 96 4.00 1.30 8.70
N THR A 97 3.39 1.60 9.85
CA THR A 97 4.11 1.77 11.12
C THR A 97 3.95 0.47 11.92
N VAL A 98 5.06 -0.18 12.25
CA VAL A 98 5.07 -1.38 13.10
C VAL A 98 5.40 -0.97 14.53
N ASP A 99 4.45 -1.10 15.43
CA ASP A 99 4.63 -0.71 16.84
C ASP A 99 5.45 -1.74 17.62
N GLU A 100 5.24 -3.02 17.32
CA GLU A 100 5.87 -4.15 18.01
C GLU A 100 6.08 -5.34 17.06
N ALA A 101 7.15 -6.10 17.27
CA ALA A 101 7.45 -7.33 16.54
C ALA A 101 8.11 -8.37 17.46
N ALA A 102 7.37 -9.41 17.82
CA ALA A 102 7.83 -10.47 18.71
C ALA A 102 8.84 -11.41 18.03
N ASP A 103 8.56 -11.85 16.80
CA ASP A 103 9.52 -12.55 15.93
C ASP A 103 9.92 -11.66 14.74
N GLU A 104 10.99 -10.88 14.93
CA GLU A 104 11.49 -9.98 13.89
C GLU A 104 11.79 -10.67 12.56
N ALA A 105 12.27 -11.91 12.58
CA ALA A 105 12.66 -12.61 11.35
C ALA A 105 11.42 -13.03 10.55
N ALA A 106 10.39 -13.56 11.22
CA ALA A 106 9.11 -13.86 10.60
C ALA A 106 8.42 -12.58 10.09
N VAL A 107 8.41 -11.51 10.88
CA VAL A 107 7.79 -10.23 10.51
C VAL A 107 8.48 -9.62 9.28
N ARG A 108 9.82 -9.56 9.22
CA ARG A 108 10.54 -9.08 8.03
C ARG A 108 10.21 -9.90 6.78
N THR A 109 10.06 -11.22 6.94
CA THR A 109 9.67 -12.10 5.83
C THR A 109 8.28 -11.78 5.31
N ALA A 110 7.31 -11.59 6.22
CA ALA A 110 5.94 -11.22 5.87
C ALA A 110 5.88 -9.83 5.19
N LEU A 111 6.60 -8.84 5.72
CA LEU A 111 6.64 -7.48 5.16
C LEU A 111 7.27 -7.44 3.77
N ARG A 112 8.34 -8.20 3.52
CA ARG A 112 8.91 -8.33 2.16
C ARG A 112 7.92 -8.94 1.17
N ALA A 113 7.14 -9.93 1.60
CA ALA A 113 6.11 -10.50 0.75
C ALA A 113 4.99 -9.48 0.42
N LEU A 114 4.68 -8.58 1.36
CA LEU A 114 3.74 -7.47 1.17
C LEU A 114 4.31 -6.40 0.23
N GLU A 115 5.59 -6.04 0.35
CA GLU A 115 6.26 -5.12 -0.56
C GLU A 115 6.22 -5.63 -2.00
N GLU A 116 6.56 -6.90 -2.23
CA GLU A 116 6.46 -7.55 -3.55
C GLU A 116 5.02 -7.55 -4.09
N ARG A 117 4.04 -7.77 -3.22
CA ARG A 117 2.62 -7.68 -3.59
C ARG A 117 2.24 -6.26 -4.00
N ALA A 118 2.60 -5.26 -3.20
CA ALA A 118 2.32 -3.86 -3.46
C ALA A 118 2.95 -3.40 -4.79
N HIS A 119 4.18 -3.81 -5.04
CA HIS A 119 4.86 -3.58 -6.31
C HIS A 119 4.05 -4.12 -7.51
N ARG A 120 3.51 -5.34 -7.41
CA ARG A 120 2.64 -5.92 -8.47
C ARG A 120 1.33 -5.16 -8.66
N GLU A 121 0.83 -4.51 -7.62
CA GLU A 121 -0.38 -3.68 -7.68
C GLU A 121 -0.07 -2.23 -8.10
N GLY A 122 1.20 -1.90 -8.37
CA GLY A 122 1.63 -0.55 -8.75
C GLY A 122 1.66 0.44 -7.59
N VAL A 123 1.71 -0.03 -6.34
CA VAL A 123 1.68 0.78 -5.12
C VAL A 123 3.04 0.69 -4.43
N ALA A 124 3.65 1.84 -4.10
CA ALA A 124 4.87 1.83 -3.29
C ALA A 124 4.56 1.44 -1.84
N PHE A 125 5.46 0.71 -1.19
CA PHE A 125 5.27 0.21 0.17
C PHE A 125 6.48 0.58 1.01
N SER A 126 6.26 1.12 2.21
CA SER A 126 7.35 1.46 3.13
C SER A 126 6.96 1.12 4.55
N VAL A 127 7.95 0.68 5.34
CA VAL A 127 7.78 0.29 6.74
C VAL A 127 8.66 1.15 7.64
N SER A 128 8.12 1.56 8.78
CA SER A 128 8.86 2.23 9.86
C SER A 128 8.45 1.70 11.23
N GLY A 129 9.18 2.06 12.29
CA GLY A 129 8.85 1.69 13.68
C GLY A 129 9.82 0.67 14.28
N ALA A 130 9.28 -0.27 15.07
CA ALA A 130 10.02 -1.33 15.75
C ALA A 130 10.79 -2.25 14.79
N ILE A 131 10.32 -2.34 13.54
CA ILE A 131 11.04 -2.97 12.45
C ILE A 131 11.08 -2.02 11.26
N SER A 132 12.19 -2.04 10.52
CA SER A 132 12.29 -1.45 9.20
C SER A 132 12.55 -2.55 8.16
N ALA A 133 11.92 -2.40 6.99
CA ALA A 133 12.11 -3.27 5.84
C ALA A 133 13.23 -2.72 4.93
#